data_AF-A0A2S7U160-F1
#
_entry.id   AF-A0A2S7U160-F1
#
_cell.length_a   1.000
_cell.length_b   1.000
_cell.length_c   1.000
_cell.angle_alpha   90.00
_cell.angle_beta   90.00
_cell.angle_gamma   90.00
#
_symmetry.space_group_name_H-M   'P 1'
#
loop_
_entity.id
_entity.type
_entity.pdbx_description
1 polymer ?
#
loop_
_entity_poly.entity_id
_entity_poly.type
_entity_poly.pdbx_seq_one_letter_code
_entity_poly.pdbx_strand_id
1 'polypeptide(L)'
;MKEIGLYEAKTKLSSLVAELEQHGESILLTRHGKVVAQLSLPTATRAPKRGCMKSENFHISADFDTVELGFEDLQDQPNQKVAEDEMPYGNI
;
A
#
# COMPACT_ATOMS: atom_id res chain seq x y z
N MET A 1 13.60 13.61 -14.43
CA MET A 1 12.32 14.21 -13.97
C MET A 1 11.89 15.27 -14.98
N LYS A 2 10.74 15.07 -15.62
CA LYS A 2 10.30 15.82 -16.82
C LYS A 2 9.04 16.63 -16.50
N GLU A 3 8.94 17.87 -17.00
CA GLU A 3 7.74 18.70 -16.83
C GLU A 3 6.97 18.84 -18.15
N ILE A 4 5.65 18.59 -18.12
CA ILE A 4 4.79 18.67 -19.29
C ILE A 4 3.51 19.42 -18.96
N GLY A 5 3.07 20.28 -19.88
CA GLY A 5 1.79 20.97 -19.76
C GLY A 5 0.61 20.00 -19.86
N LEU A 6 -0.42 20.22 -19.04
CA LEU A 6 -1.59 19.34 -18.94
C LEU A 6 -2.34 19.20 -20.29
N TYR A 7 -2.30 20.23 -21.13
CA TYR A 7 -2.87 20.19 -22.49
C TYR A 7 -2.12 19.20 -23.40
N GLU A 8 -0.80 19.18 -23.34
CA GLU A 8 0.02 18.22 -24.08
C GLU A 8 -0.10 16.81 -23.49
N ALA A 9 -0.16 16.70 -22.17
CA ALA A 9 -0.36 15.42 -21.51
C ALA A 9 -1.69 14.76 -21.90
N LYS A 10 -2.77 15.54 -22.06
CA LYS A 10 -4.08 15.00 -22.48
C LYS A 10 -4.03 14.36 -23.87
N THR A 11 -3.26 14.91 -24.80
CA THR A 11 -3.16 14.40 -26.18
C THR A 11 -2.14 13.28 -26.33
N LYS A 12 -1.09 13.27 -25.51
CA LYS A 12 0.02 12.30 -25.60
C LYS A 12 0.07 11.31 -24.43
N LEU A 13 -1.00 11.16 -23.66
CA LEU A 13 -1.00 10.38 -22.41
C LEU A 13 -0.43 8.97 -22.60
N SER A 14 -0.88 8.25 -23.64
CA SER A 14 -0.43 6.88 -23.92
C SER A 14 1.08 6.79 -24.17
N SER A 15 1.66 7.75 -24.89
CA SER A 15 3.11 7.80 -25.14
C SER A 15 3.88 8.14 -23.87
N LEU A 16 3.34 9.02 -23.01
CA LEU A 16 3.96 9.35 -21.73
C LEU A 16 3.95 8.17 -20.76
N VAL A 17 2.90 7.34 -20.78
CA VAL A 17 2.86 6.09 -20.01
C VAL A 17 3.91 5.11 -20.52
N ALA A 18 4.03 4.93 -21.84
CA ALA A 18 5.07 4.05 -22.41
C ALA A 18 6.50 4.52 -22.08
N GLU A 19 6.75 5.84 -22.13
CA GLU A 19 8.04 6.43 -21.73
C GLU A 19 8.32 6.17 -20.23
N LEU A 20 7.30 6.30 -19.39
CA LEU A 20 7.38 6.07 -17.96
C LEU A 20 7.58 4.58 -17.61
N GLU A 21 7.00 3.65 -18.38
CA GLU A 21 7.25 2.21 -18.25
C GLU A 21 8.68 1.84 -18.68
N GLN A 22 9.21 2.47 -19.72
CA GLN A 22 10.55 2.17 -20.24
C GLN A 22 11.67 2.74 -19.38
N HIS A 23 11.50 3.97 -18.89
CA HIS A 23 12.56 4.69 -18.18
C HIS A 23 12.36 4.74 -16.66
N GLY A 24 11.13 4.54 -16.18
CA GLY A 24 10.80 4.64 -14.75
C GLY A 24 10.87 6.06 -14.18
N GLU A 25 11.10 7.08 -15.02
CA GLU A 25 11.18 8.46 -14.57
C GLU A 25 9.79 9.08 -14.36
N SER A 26 9.64 9.81 -13.25
CA SER A 26 8.41 10.54 -12.96
C SER A 26 8.25 11.81 -13.82
N ILE A 27 7.02 12.06 -14.24
CA ILE A 27 6.62 13.19 -15.09
C ILE A 27 5.69 14.11 -14.30
N LEU A 28 6.05 15.38 -14.17
CA LEU A 28 5.24 16.41 -13.54
C LEU A 28 4.30 17.05 -14.57
N LEU A 29 3.04 17.21 -14.20
CA LEU A 29 2.01 17.83 -15.02
C LEU A 29 1.78 19.26 -14.54
N THR A 30 1.92 20.23 -15.45
CA THR A 30 1.75 21.65 -15.16
C THR A 30 0.47 22.23 -15.78
N ARG A 31 -0.20 23.13 -15.08
CA ARG A 31 -1.31 23.95 -15.60
C ARG A 31 -0.94 25.42 -15.43
N HIS A 32 -0.88 26.16 -16.54
CA HIS A 32 -0.44 27.56 -16.54
C HIS A 32 0.91 27.78 -15.82
N GLY A 33 1.88 26.88 -16.06
CA GLY A 33 3.22 26.96 -15.46
C GLY A 33 3.32 26.54 -13.99
N LYS A 34 2.22 26.09 -13.36
CA LYS A 34 2.25 25.54 -11.99
C LYS A 34 2.09 24.03 -12.03
N VAL A 35 2.91 23.29 -11.29
CA VAL A 35 2.76 21.83 -11.11
C VAL A 35 1.45 21.55 -10.37
N VAL A 36 0.61 20.68 -10.95
CA VAL A 36 -0.70 20.32 -10.40
C VAL A 36 -0.87 18.83 -10.15
N ALA A 37 -0.09 17.99 -10.81
CA ALA A 37 -0.14 16.54 -10.66
C ALA A 37 1.19 15.90 -11.08
N GLN A 38 1.33 14.60 -10.80
CA GLN A 38 2.49 13.79 -11.18
C GLN A 38 2.02 12.45 -11.74
N LEU A 39 2.66 12.00 -12.81
CA LEU A 39 2.65 10.63 -13.29
C LEU A 39 3.90 9.92 -12.77
N SER A 40 3.71 8.79 -12.11
CA SER A 40 4.77 7.92 -11.61
C SER A 40 4.35 6.47 -11.76
N LEU A 41 5.32 5.56 -11.81
CA LEU A 41 5.02 4.14 -11.66
C LEU A 41 4.30 3.92 -10.31
N PRO A 42 3.42 2.90 -10.22
CA PRO A 42 2.80 2.55 -8.97
C PRO A 42 3.91 2.26 -7.94
N THR A 43 3.89 3.01 -6.84
CA THR A 43 4.73 2.65 -5.70
C THR A 43 4.18 1.34 -5.18
N ALA A 44 4.99 0.28 -5.18
CA ALA A 44 4.60 -1.00 -4.59
C ALA A 44 4.08 -0.73 -3.18
N THR A 45 2.77 -0.88 -2.99
CA THR A 45 2.15 -0.72 -1.68
C THR A 45 2.86 -1.74 -0.79
N ARG A 46 3.61 -1.27 0.22
CA ARG A 46 4.28 -2.19 1.13
C ARG A 46 3.20 -3.03 1.78
N ALA A 47 3.16 -4.32 1.42
CA ALA A 47 2.30 -5.26 2.13
C ALA A 47 2.63 -5.17 3.62
N PRO A 48 1.62 -5.11 4.51
CA PRO A 48 1.87 -5.10 5.94
C PRO A 48 2.68 -6.35 6.28
N LYS A 49 3.86 -6.14 6.87
CA LYS A 49 4.67 -7.25 7.37
C LYS A 49 4.07 -7.72 8.68
N ARG A 50 4.04 -9.03 8.92
CA ARG A 50 3.66 -9.56 10.25
C ARG A 50 4.51 -8.87 11.33
N GLY A 51 3.88 -8.41 12.40
CA GLY A 51 4.55 -7.66 13.46
C GLY A 51 4.89 -6.19 13.15
N CYS A 52 4.28 -5.59 12.13
CA CYS A 52 4.45 -4.17 11.79
C CYS A 52 3.68 -3.19 12.70
N MET A 53 2.86 -3.69 13.62
CA MET A 53 2.14 -2.87 14.61
C MET A 53 3.10 -2.46 15.74
N LYS A 54 4.13 -1.68 15.37
CA LYS A 54 5.18 -1.15 16.24
C LYS A 54 5.38 0.32 15.91
N SER A 55 4.41 1.16 16.24
CA SER A 55 4.56 2.63 16.16
C SER A 55 4.84 3.19 17.56
N GLU A 56 5.41 4.39 17.64
CA GLU A 56 5.73 5.04 18.93
C GLU A 56 4.50 5.20 19.83
N ASN A 57 3.32 5.35 19.22
CA ASN A 57 2.04 5.47 19.92
C ASN A 57 1.22 4.17 19.92
N PHE A 58 1.84 3.03 19.61
CA PHE A 58 1.17 1.75 19.68
C PHE A 58 1.13 1.25 21.13
N HIS A 59 -0.08 1.08 21.67
CA HIS A 59 -0.31 0.66 23.05
C HIS A 59 -1.19 -0.60 23.08
N ILE A 60 -0.71 -1.64 23.77
CA ILE A 60 -1.49 -2.83 24.14
C ILE A 60 -1.73 -2.76 25.64
N SER A 61 -2.96 -3.05 26.08
CA SER A 61 -3.29 -3.09 27.50
C SER A 61 -2.54 -4.22 28.21
N ALA A 62 -2.17 -4.01 29.48
CA ALA A 62 -1.38 -4.98 30.25
C ALA A 62 -2.13 -6.31 30.49
N ASP A 63 -3.44 -6.29 30.37
CA ASP A 63 -4.33 -7.44 30.53
C ASP A 63 -4.68 -8.16 29.22
N PHE A 64 -4.08 -7.77 28.08
CA PHE A 64 -4.44 -8.34 26.76
C PHE A 64 -4.33 -9.87 26.68
N ASP A 65 -3.33 -10.46 27.33
CA ASP A 65 -3.13 -11.92 27.37
C ASP A 65 -3.81 -12.57 28.60
N THR A 66 -4.58 -11.81 29.38
CA THR A 66 -5.27 -12.35 30.57
C THR A 66 -6.46 -13.17 30.13
N VAL A 67 -6.58 -14.37 30.71
CA VAL A 67 -7.73 -15.25 30.50
C VAL A 67 -8.94 -14.65 31.20
N GLU A 68 -10.00 -14.37 30.46
CA GLU A 68 -11.27 -13.96 31.06
C GLU A 68 -11.97 -15.19 31.66
N LEU A 69 -12.54 -15.03 32.86
CA LEU A 69 -13.21 -16.11 33.58
C LEU A 69 -14.37 -16.67 32.73
N GLY A 70 -14.39 -17.98 32.51
CA GLY A 70 -15.37 -18.67 31.67
C GLY A 70 -14.92 -18.95 30.22
N PHE A 71 -13.70 -18.57 29.85
CA PHE A 71 -13.09 -18.87 28.54
C PHE A 71 -11.79 -19.68 28.65
N GLU A 72 -11.56 -20.34 29.79
CA GLU A 72 -10.35 -21.12 30.07
C GLU A 72 -10.11 -22.21 29.01
N ASP A 73 -11.18 -22.85 28.55
CA ASP A 73 -11.15 -23.92 27.55
C ASP A 73 -10.83 -23.44 26.12
N LEU A 74 -10.79 -22.12 25.88
CA LEU A 74 -10.54 -21.54 24.55
C LEU A 74 -9.06 -21.31 24.26
N GLN A 75 -8.25 -21.04 25.30
CA GLN A 75 -6.83 -20.70 25.16
C GLN A 75 -5.92 -21.92 25.00
N ASP A 76 -6.31 -23.07 25.57
CA ASP A 76 -5.53 -24.33 25.46
C ASP A 76 -5.69 -25.02 24.09
N GLN A 77 -6.48 -24.45 23.18
CA GLN A 77 -6.62 -24.98 21.83
C GLN A 77 -5.41 -24.55 20.99
N PRO A 78 -4.71 -25.47 20.31
CA PRO A 78 -3.65 -25.09 19.39
C PRO A 78 -4.24 -24.16 18.34
N ASN A 79 -3.62 -22.99 18.11
CA ASN A 79 -4.06 -21.96 17.17
C ASN A 79 -4.69 -22.56 15.90
N GLN A 80 -6.02 -22.74 15.94
CA GLN A 80 -6.74 -23.35 14.85
C GLN A 80 -6.79 -22.30 13.75
N LYS A 81 -6.29 -22.63 12.56
CA LYS A 81 -6.41 -21.73 11.41
C LYS A 81 -7.89 -21.65 11.04
N VAL A 82 -8.53 -20.53 11.37
CA VAL A 82 -9.98 -20.34 11.19
C VAL A 82 -10.32 -19.76 9.80
N ALA A 83 -9.32 -19.26 9.07
CA ALA A 83 -9.48 -18.72 7.72
C ALA A 83 -8.27 -19.06 6.85
N GLU A 84 -8.41 -20.10 6.03
CA GLU A 84 -7.59 -20.30 4.83
C GLU A 84 -8.43 -19.91 3.60
N ASP A 85 -8.91 -18.67 3.54
CA ASP A 85 -9.30 -18.15 2.22
C ASP A 85 -8.01 -17.94 1.43
N GLU A 86 -7.89 -18.60 0.27
CA GLU A 86 -6.83 -18.32 -0.69
C GLU A 86 -6.86 -16.82 -1.00
N MET A 87 -5.93 -16.07 -0.43
CA MET A 87 -5.82 -14.65 -0.69
C MET A 87 -5.57 -14.46 -2.20
N PRO A 88 -6.45 -13.75 -2.94
CA PRO A 88 -6.41 -13.69 -4.40
C PRO A 88 -5.27 -12.82 -4.95
N TYR A 89 -4.25 -12.52 -4.14
CA TYR A 89 -3.05 -11.86 -4.61
C TYR A 89 -2.13 -12.92 -5.22
N GLY A 90 -2.54 -13.38 -6.41
CA GLY A 90 -1.65 -14.02 -7.36
C GLY A 90 -0.49 -13.08 -7.69
N ASN A 91 0.67 -13.69 -7.91
CA ASN A 91 1.96 -13.09 -8.26
C ASN A 91 1.82 -11.77 -9.04
N ILE A 92 2.25 -10.67 -8.42
CA ILE A 92 2.63 -9.42 -9.09
C ILE A 92 4.07 -9.13 -8.67
#